data_AF-A0A842V312-F1
#
_entry.id   AF-A0A842V312-F1
#
_cell.length_a   1.000
_cell.length_b   1.000
_cell.length_c   1.000
_cell.angle_alpha   90.00
_cell.angle_beta   90.00
_cell.angle_gamma   90.00
#
_symmetry.space_group_name_H-M   'P 1'
#
loop_
_entity.id
_entity.type
_entity.pdbx_description
1 polymer ?
#
loop_
_entity_poly.entity_id
_entity_poly.type
_entity_poly.pdbx_seq_one_letter_code
_entity_poly.pdbx_strand_id
1 'polypeptide(L)'
;MAIVGFGFTKMLIQRKSEVKGKVNINNNVSIQDVEETDLSLGTAKQKGLKIFFEFKSEYQPDIAEILFEGHVLDVEDPKELAEITKGWKKDKKLPKTIMEPVVNSVLMKCNIQALIMSKELNLPPPIPLPKVGGKKQ
;
A
#
# COMPACT_ATOMS: atom_id res chain seq x y z
N MET A 1 6.61 -15.10 10.39
CA MET A 1 6.28 -13.75 9.88
C MET A 1 7.52 -12.94 9.53
N ALA A 2 7.75 -12.80 8.22
CA ALA A 2 8.73 -11.88 7.67
C ALA A 2 8.25 -11.43 6.29
N ILE A 3 8.00 -10.13 6.12
CA ILE A 3 7.72 -9.56 4.80
C ILE A 3 9.03 -9.59 4.01
N VAL A 4 9.10 -10.48 3.03
CA VAL A 4 10.31 -10.73 2.22
C VAL A 4 10.29 -10.03 0.87
N GLY A 5 9.14 -9.53 0.45
CA GLY A 5 9.00 -8.89 -0.86
C GLY A 5 7.86 -7.89 -0.92
N PHE A 6 8.02 -6.91 -1.81
CA PHE A 6 7.01 -5.93 -2.15
C PHE A 6 7.18 -5.53 -3.61
N GLY A 7 6.11 -5.52 -4.39
CA GLY A 7 6.15 -5.10 -5.78
C GLY A 7 4.89 -4.36 -6.20
N PHE A 8 5.06 -3.29 -6.99
CA PHE A 8 3.95 -2.65 -7.68
C PHE A 8 3.64 -3.42 -8.97
N THR A 9 2.36 -3.71 -9.21
CA THR A 9 1.88 -4.28 -10.48
C THR A 9 1.41 -3.19 -11.42
N LYS A 10 0.88 -2.09 -10.87
CA LYS A 10 0.38 -0.95 -11.63
C LYS A 10 0.54 0.32 -10.83
N MET A 11 0.98 1.38 -11.49
CA MET A 11 0.98 2.73 -10.94
C MET A 11 0.30 3.65 -11.95
N LEU A 12 -0.82 4.23 -11.55
CA LEU A 12 -1.56 5.21 -12.34
C LEU A 12 -1.63 6.51 -11.56
N ILE A 13 -1.31 7.59 -12.25
CA ILE A 13 -1.53 8.93 -11.73
C ILE A 13 -2.23 9.76 -12.80
N GLN A 14 -3.27 10.47 -12.39
CA GLN A 14 -4.05 11.31 -13.27
C GLN A 14 -4.32 12.65 -12.60
N ARG A 15 -3.89 13.74 -13.25
CA ARG A 15 -4.36 15.08 -12.92
C ARG A 15 -5.57 15.39 -13.79
N LYS A 16 -6.69 15.73 -13.16
CA LYS A 16 -7.98 15.95 -13.84
C LYS A 16 -8.32 17.43 -13.97
N SER A 17 -7.96 18.25 -12.98
CA SER A 17 -8.26 19.68 -13.00
C SER A 17 -7.15 20.55 -12.38
N GLU A 18 -7.31 21.86 -12.51
CA GLU A 18 -6.44 22.83 -11.83
C GLU A 18 -6.75 22.89 -10.33
N VAL A 19 -5.71 23.06 -9.52
CA VAL A 19 -5.83 23.24 -8.08
C VAL A 19 -6.47 24.60 -7.80
N LYS A 20 -7.77 24.62 -7.45
CA LYS A 20 -8.49 25.84 -7.06
C LYS A 20 -9.07 25.66 -5.65
N GLY A 21 -8.64 26.50 -4.72
CA GLY A 21 -9.17 26.52 -3.35
C GLY A 21 -8.55 25.46 -2.43
N LYS A 22 -9.34 25.00 -1.45
CA LYS A 22 -8.91 23.99 -0.46
C LYS A 22 -8.88 22.61 -1.11
N VAL A 23 -7.73 21.95 -1.04
CA VAL A 23 -7.55 20.56 -1.46
C VAL A 23 -7.74 19.65 -0.26
N ASN A 24 -8.63 18.67 -0.38
CA ASN A 24 -8.75 17.58 0.58
C ASN A 24 -8.14 16.32 -0.04
N ILE A 25 -7.30 15.61 0.71
CA ILE A 25 -6.60 14.42 0.24
C ILE A 25 -7.07 13.25 1.07
N ASN A 26 -7.66 12.24 0.42
CA ASN A 26 -8.11 11.02 1.06
C ASN A 26 -7.24 9.84 0.61
N ASN A 27 -6.59 9.18 1.56
CA ASN A 27 -5.74 8.03 1.29
C ASN A 27 -6.40 6.77 1.84
N ASN A 28 -6.63 5.78 0.98
CA ASN A 28 -7.24 4.51 1.33
C ASN A 28 -6.35 3.33 0.90
N VAL A 29 -6.32 2.28 1.73
CA VAL A 29 -5.68 1.00 1.39
C VAL A 29 -6.74 -0.09 1.48
N SER A 30 -6.87 -0.88 0.43
CA SER A 30 -7.73 -2.05 0.36
C SER A 30 -6.90 -3.29 0.02
N ILE A 31 -7.15 -4.39 0.72
CA ILE A 31 -6.61 -5.70 0.36
C ILE A 31 -7.57 -6.34 -0.64
N GLN A 32 -7.08 -6.63 -1.84
CA GLN A 32 -7.89 -7.11 -2.95
C GLN A 32 -7.96 -8.63 -2.97
N ASP A 33 -6.82 -9.30 -2.77
CA ASP A 33 -6.76 -10.76 -2.78
C ASP A 33 -5.57 -11.31 -1.98
N VAL A 34 -5.63 -12.60 -1.65
CA VAL A 34 -4.59 -13.33 -0.90
C VAL A 34 -4.44 -14.71 -1.51
N GLU A 35 -3.24 -14.99 -2.02
CA GLU A 35 -2.89 -16.27 -2.65
C GLU A 35 -1.73 -16.94 -1.91
N GLU A 36 -1.72 -18.28 -1.88
CA GLU A 36 -0.54 -19.04 -1.44
C GLU A 36 0.47 -19.10 -2.58
N THR A 37 1.75 -18.90 -2.27
CA THR A 37 2.81 -18.96 -3.26
C THR A 37 4.05 -19.65 -2.70
N ASP A 38 4.76 -20.38 -3.54
CA ASP A 38 6.06 -20.97 -3.20
C ASP A 38 7.16 -19.92 -3.43
N LEU A 39 7.74 -19.42 -2.34
CA LEU A 39 8.82 -18.44 -2.34
C LEU A 39 10.17 -19.15 -2.37
N SER A 40 10.98 -18.83 -3.37
CA SER A 40 12.37 -19.31 -3.46
C SER A 40 13.30 -18.27 -2.84
N LEU A 41 13.65 -18.47 -1.57
CA LEU A 41 14.52 -17.56 -0.81
C LEU A 41 15.92 -18.17 -0.73
N GLY A 42 16.72 -17.92 -1.76
CA GLY A 42 18.04 -18.54 -1.92
C GLY A 42 17.93 -20.03 -2.24
N THR A 43 18.56 -20.90 -1.44
CA THR A 43 18.53 -22.36 -1.62
C THR A 43 17.33 -23.05 -0.97
N ALA A 44 16.55 -22.33 -0.15
CA ALA A 44 15.38 -22.87 0.52
C ALA A 44 14.08 -22.48 -0.21
N LYS A 45 13.22 -23.47 -0.48
CA LYS A 45 11.83 -23.25 -0.88
C LYS A 45 10.98 -23.15 0.37
N GLN A 46 10.33 -22.01 0.57
CA GLN A 46 9.37 -21.80 1.66
C GLN A 46 8.02 -21.42 1.08
N LYS A 47 6.94 -21.83 1.75
CA LYS A 47 5.61 -21.34 1.39
C LYS A 47 5.39 -19.97 2.01
N GLY A 48 4.68 -19.12 1.28
CA GLY A 48 4.32 -17.80 1.76
C GLY A 48 2.99 -17.34 1.18
N LEU A 49 2.57 -16.18 1.63
CA LEU A 49 1.36 -15.50 1.18
C LEU A 49 1.73 -14.36 0.24
N LYS A 50 1.02 -14.29 -0.88
CA LYS A 50 1.01 -13.17 -1.80
C LYS A 50 -0.27 -12.39 -1.60
N ILE A 51 -0.14 -11.22 -0.99
CA ILE A 51 -1.28 -10.36 -0.63
C ILE A 51 -1.34 -9.21 -1.62
N PHE A 52 -2.38 -9.16 -2.44
CA PHE A 52 -2.62 -8.10 -3.39
C PHE A 52 -3.31 -6.93 -2.71
N PHE A 53 -2.80 -5.73 -2.96
CA PHE A 53 -3.34 -4.51 -2.38
C PHE A 53 -3.62 -3.48 -3.48
N GLU A 54 -4.52 -2.57 -3.14
CA GLU A 54 -4.77 -1.34 -3.87
C GLU A 54 -4.63 -0.17 -2.88
N PHE A 55 -3.84 0.82 -3.27
CA PHE A 55 -3.72 2.09 -2.58
C PHE A 55 -4.29 3.18 -3.47
N LYS A 56 -5.18 3.99 -2.92
CA LYS A 56 -5.84 5.08 -3.62
C LYS A 56 -5.64 6.39 -2.86
N SER A 57 -5.13 7.41 -3.53
CA SER A 57 -5.06 8.78 -3.01
C SER A 57 -5.87 9.71 -3.91
N GLU A 58 -6.97 10.22 -3.39
CA GLU A 58 -7.90 11.09 -4.12
C GLU A 58 -7.74 12.54 -3.66
N TYR A 59 -7.58 13.45 -4.62
CA TYR A 59 -7.52 14.89 -4.40
C TYR A 59 -8.88 15.49 -4.77
N GLN A 60 -9.67 15.83 -3.76
CA GLN A 60 -11.03 16.35 -3.92
C GLN A 60 -11.03 17.87 -4.17
N PRO A 61 -12.05 18.40 -4.89
CA PRO A 61 -13.26 17.71 -5.36
C PRO A 61 -13.13 16.84 -6.62
N ASP A 62 -12.16 17.07 -7.50
CA ASP A 62 -11.76 16.14 -8.59
C ASP A 62 -10.47 16.67 -9.25
N ILE A 63 -9.43 16.88 -8.45
CA ILE A 63 -8.19 17.54 -8.85
C ILE A 63 -7.24 16.52 -9.47
N ALA A 64 -7.06 15.40 -8.79
CA ALA A 64 -6.17 14.34 -9.20
C ALA A 64 -6.48 13.04 -8.45
N GLU A 65 -5.97 11.94 -8.99
CA GLU A 65 -6.11 10.61 -8.44
C GLU A 65 -4.81 9.84 -8.64
N ILE A 66 -4.36 9.19 -7.57
CA ILE A 66 -3.22 8.27 -7.59
C ILE A 66 -3.77 6.90 -7.23
N LEU A 67 -3.50 5.91 -8.06
CA LEU A 67 -3.89 4.52 -7.86
C LEU A 67 -2.65 3.64 -8.01
N PHE A 68 -2.28 2.95 -6.94
CA PHE A 68 -1.22 1.95 -6.95
C PHE A 68 -1.81 0.59 -6.64
N GLU A 69 -1.55 -0.36 -7.51
CA GLU A 69 -1.86 -1.76 -7.28
C GLU A 69 -0.54 -2.52 -7.15
N GLY A 70 -0.52 -3.53 -6.31
CA GLY A 70 0.69 -4.30 -6.06
C GLY A 70 0.44 -5.53 -5.22
N HIS A 71 1.54 -6.12 -4.78
CA HIS A 71 1.51 -7.25 -3.87
C HIS A 71 2.63 -7.18 -2.82
N VAL A 72 2.34 -7.77 -1.67
CA VAL A 72 3.28 -8.04 -0.58
C VAL A 72 3.51 -9.54 -0.49
N LEU A 73 4.76 -9.94 -0.31
CA LEU A 73 5.14 -11.33 -0.08
C LEU A 73 5.53 -11.50 1.38
N ASP A 74 4.85 -12.39 2.07
CA ASP A 74 5.06 -12.69 3.48
C ASP A 74 5.32 -14.19 3.68
N VAL A 75 6.31 -14.53 4.51
CA VAL A 75 6.66 -15.92 4.82
C VAL A 75 6.04 -16.30 6.14
N GLU A 76 5.26 -17.38 6.11
CA GLU A 76 4.59 -17.93 7.29
C GLU A 76 4.77 -19.44 7.39
N ASP A 77 4.58 -19.95 8.61
CA ASP A 77 4.65 -21.38 8.86
C ASP A 77 3.51 -22.10 8.12
N PRO A 78 3.74 -23.33 7.60
CA PRO A 78 2.74 -24.04 6.80
C PRO A 78 1.39 -24.26 7.51
N LYS A 79 1.40 -24.35 8.85
CA LYS A 79 0.18 -24.48 9.66
C LYS A 79 -0.63 -23.18 9.66
N GLU A 80 0.03 -22.06 9.94
CA GLU A 80 -0.61 -20.74 9.97
C GLU A 80 -1.11 -20.36 8.58
N LEU A 81 -0.30 -20.59 7.55
CA LEU A 81 -0.65 -20.34 6.15
C LEU A 81 -1.99 -20.98 5.76
N ALA A 82 -2.19 -22.26 6.10
CA ALA A 82 -3.43 -22.95 5.82
C ALA A 82 -4.64 -22.38 6.60
N GLU A 83 -4.44 -21.90 7.82
CA GLU A 83 -5.50 -21.24 8.61
C GLU A 83 -5.87 -19.88 8.02
N ILE A 84 -4.87 -19.07 7.65
CA ILE A 84 -5.05 -17.76 7.06
C ILE A 84 -5.79 -17.87 5.72
N THR A 85 -5.37 -18.78 4.84
CA THR A 85 -6.03 -18.99 3.54
C THR A 85 -7.47 -19.47 3.71
N LYS A 86 -7.75 -20.34 4.68
CA LYS A 86 -9.12 -20.77 5.00
C LYS A 86 -9.97 -19.61 5.53
N GLY A 87 -9.43 -18.80 6.43
CA GLY A 87 -10.09 -17.60 6.96
C GLY A 87 -10.40 -16.59 5.86
N TRP A 88 -9.45 -16.34 4.97
CA TRP A 88 -9.64 -15.45 3.81
C TRP A 88 -10.74 -15.97 2.87
N LYS A 89 -10.73 -17.27 2.52
CA LYS A 89 -11.75 -17.86 1.65
C LYS A 89 -13.15 -17.82 2.25
N LYS A 90 -13.28 -17.90 3.58
CA LYS A 90 -14.56 -17.90 4.27
C LYS A 90 -15.11 -16.49 4.47
N ASP A 91 -14.29 -15.59 5.00
CA ASP A 91 -14.73 -14.31 5.54
C ASP A 91 -14.06 -13.10 4.87
N LYS A 92 -13.14 -13.30 3.92
CA LYS A 92 -12.27 -12.27 3.30
C LYS A 92 -11.59 -11.38 4.35
N LYS A 93 -11.17 -11.99 5.45
CA LYS A 93 -10.50 -11.31 6.55
C LYS A 93 -9.15 -11.95 6.81
N LEU A 94 -8.13 -11.11 6.85
CA LEU A 94 -6.82 -11.48 7.37
C LEU A 94 -6.82 -11.35 8.89
N PRO A 95 -6.11 -12.24 9.61
CA PRO A 95 -5.81 -12.03 11.02
C PRO A 95 -5.14 -10.67 11.22
N LYS A 96 -5.45 -9.98 12.33
CA LYS A 96 -4.87 -8.67 12.64
C LYS A 96 -3.34 -8.69 12.66
N THR A 97 -2.76 -9.80 13.12
CA THR A 97 -1.32 -10.04 13.18
C THR A 97 -0.64 -9.92 11.81
N ILE A 98 -1.34 -10.19 10.72
CA ILE A 98 -0.84 -10.06 9.33
C ILE A 98 -1.30 -8.76 8.72
N MET A 99 -2.56 -8.39 8.94
CA MET A 99 -3.16 -7.19 8.36
C MET A 99 -2.37 -5.94 8.74
N GLU A 100 -2.03 -5.76 10.01
CA GLU A 100 -1.33 -4.58 10.50
C GLU A 100 0.05 -4.37 9.85
N PRO A 101 1.00 -5.34 9.89
CA PRO A 101 2.31 -5.16 9.26
C PRO A 101 2.23 -5.02 7.74
N VAL A 102 1.30 -5.72 7.08
CA VAL A 102 1.09 -5.61 5.63
C VAL A 102 0.60 -4.22 5.28
N VAL A 103 -0.47 -3.73 5.93
CA VAL A 103 -1.03 -2.39 5.68
C VAL A 103 0.00 -1.31 6.00
N ASN A 104 0.76 -1.44 7.10
CA ASN A 104 1.81 -0.48 7.42
C ASN A 104 2.91 -0.45 6.36
N SER A 105 3.32 -1.62 5.85
CA SER A 105 4.32 -1.72 4.78
C SER A 105 3.83 -1.12 3.47
N VAL A 106 2.56 -1.37 3.11
CA VAL A 106 1.89 -0.76 1.96
C VAL A 106 1.83 0.75 2.13
N LEU A 107 1.32 1.25 3.25
CA LEU A 107 1.22 2.68 3.53
C LEU A 107 2.59 3.36 3.43
N MET A 108 3.63 2.79 4.04
CA MET A 108 4.96 3.38 3.99
C MET A 108 5.47 3.51 2.56
N LYS A 109 5.42 2.43 1.77
CA LYS A 109 5.95 2.43 0.39
C LYS A 109 5.08 3.24 -0.57
N CYS A 110 3.76 3.11 -0.47
CA CYS A 110 2.82 3.86 -1.30
C CYS A 110 2.85 5.36 -0.98
N ASN A 111 2.98 5.78 0.28
CA ASN A 111 3.08 7.20 0.61
C ASN A 111 4.36 7.83 0.07
N ILE A 112 5.50 7.13 0.15
CA ILE A 112 6.75 7.59 -0.46
C ILE A 112 6.56 7.76 -1.97
N GLN A 113 5.96 6.76 -2.63
CA GLN A 113 5.82 6.83 -4.07
C GLN A 113 4.75 7.84 -4.52
N ALA A 114 3.68 8.00 -3.75
CA ALA A 114 2.65 9.01 -3.98
C ALA A 114 3.25 10.42 -3.85
N LEU A 115 4.18 10.65 -2.92
CA LEU A 115 4.89 11.92 -2.77
C LEU A 115 5.79 12.23 -3.98
N ILE A 116 6.48 11.22 -4.51
CA ILE A 116 7.29 11.39 -5.72
C ILE A 116 6.39 11.70 -6.92
N MET A 117 5.33 10.91 -7.13
CA MET A 117 4.40 11.09 -8.24
C MET A 117 3.62 12.41 -8.16
N SER A 118 3.22 12.84 -6.95
CA SER A 118 2.58 14.14 -6.75
C SER A 118 3.49 15.28 -7.16
N LYS A 119 4.79 15.17 -6.88
CA LYS A 119 5.80 16.16 -7.32
C LYS A 119 5.88 16.24 -8.85
N GLU A 120 5.91 15.10 -9.55
CA GLU A 120 5.98 15.05 -11.01
C GLU A 120 4.78 15.73 -11.70
N LEU A 121 3.59 15.67 -11.11
CA LEU A 121 2.39 16.34 -11.63
C LEU A 121 2.11 17.72 -11.02
N ASN A 122 3.03 18.24 -10.22
CA ASN A 122 2.90 19.50 -9.50
C ASN A 122 1.62 19.57 -8.63
N LEU A 123 1.31 18.45 -7.97
CA LEU A 123 0.22 18.31 -7.01
C LEU A 123 0.72 18.58 -5.58
N PRO A 124 -0.16 19.03 -4.68
CA PRO A 124 0.18 19.11 -3.26
C PRO A 124 0.66 17.76 -2.71
N PRO A 125 1.56 17.73 -1.72
CA PRO A 125 1.99 16.48 -1.09
C PRO A 125 0.79 15.71 -0.50
N PRO A 126 0.68 14.38 -0.74
CA PRO A 126 -0.41 13.55 -0.21
C PRO A 126 -0.29 13.28 1.30
N ILE A 127 0.84 13.66 1.89
CA ILE A 127 1.14 13.52 3.31
C ILE A 127 1.63 14.85 3.87
N PRO A 128 1.36 15.15 5.15
CA PRO A 128 1.88 16.35 5.78
C PRO A 128 3.41 16.30 5.85
N LEU A 129 4.08 17.24 5.19
CA LEU A 129 5.52 17.37 5.25
C LEU A 129 5.94 18.16 6.50
N PRO A 130 7.06 17.78 7.15
CA PRO A 130 7.60 18.56 8.25
C PRO A 130 7.97 19.97 7.74
N LYS A 131 7.55 20.99 8.47
CA LYS A 131 7.92 22.38 8.22
C LYS A 131 8.95 22.78 9.26
N VAL A 132 10.10 23.30 8.82
CA VAL A 132 11.00 23.98 9.75
C VAL A 132 10.33 25.27 10.18
N GLY A 133 9.90 25.33 11.44
CA GLY A 133 9.40 26.54 12.04
C GLY A 133 10.56 27.50 12.29
N GLY A 134 10.64 28.58 11.53
CA GLY A 134 11.34 29.77 11.99
C GLY A 134 10.61 30.29 13.22
N LYS A 135 11.06 29.92 14.42
CA LYS A 135 10.77 30.74 15.59
C LYS A 135 11.39 32.11 15.28
N LYS A 136 10.55 33.14 15.19
CA LYS A 136 11.02 34.51 15.36
C LYS A 136 11.69 34.59 16.73
N GLN A 137 13.01 34.73 16.74
CA GLN A 137 13.76 35.41 17.78
C GLN A 137 14.62 36.46 17.09
#